data_AF-A0A8H6FL47-F1
#
_entry.id   AF-A0A8H6FL47-F1
#
_cell.length_a   1.000
_cell.length_b   1.000
_cell.length_c   1.000
_cell.angle_alpha   90.00
_cell.angle_beta   90.00
_cell.angle_gamma   90.00
#
_symmetry.space_group_name_H-M   'P 1'
#
loop_
_entity.id
_entity.type
_entity.pdbx_description
1 polymer ?
#
loop_
_entity_poly.entity_id
_entity_poly.type
_entity_poly.pdbx_seq_one_letter_code
_entity_poly.pdbx_strand_id
1 'polypeptide(L)'
;MIVGSLLQSTAYTRAHIIVARIVSGCGMGFINSTVPVFQSEFSPKASRGLYVCMQLSTLNFGTDLVYWIDYAFSTHTSSYAWRIPVILQCVFLFPMLLIIFVLPESPRWLAAHNRSDESLSVLRRLKGHTLDDEAIVRLHSDIVRAVEEEAAMNAGSWRTILSADKIHSRRRLLISSAIQAFQQLGGINAIIYYSSTLFKNVGFSNHLSALMSGFLQLWFFVASFIPWLLIDRIGRRPLLLSMITVMALVMAAQAALVYQVQFKTSVAYAAGIAGAVMLFLFEGAFTIGFQATVWVYPSEILPLRLRQKGSSISTAANWICNFLIVQITPPAIENVGWRTYVIFAVLNATWVPIIYLFFPESKGRELEDFDRMFAGEDDAAITETTTGDKDPVYLERNEPVAVKGAAAHEEEGLKSLV
;
A
#
# COMPACT_ATOMS: atom_id res chain seq x y z
N MET A 1 18.57 -0.59 12.04
CA MET A 1 19.03 -1.65 11.10
C MET A 1 20.54 -1.83 11.06
N ILE A 2 21.36 -0.77 11.01
CA ILE A 2 22.85 -0.80 10.90
C ILE A 2 23.52 -1.92 11.72
N VAL A 3 23.20 -2.05 13.02
CA VAL A 3 23.74 -3.11 13.90
C VAL A 3 23.44 -4.53 13.36
N GLY A 4 22.21 -4.77 12.90
CA GLY A 4 21.81 -6.05 12.30
C GLY A 4 22.53 -6.31 10.96
N SER A 5 22.82 -5.28 10.18
CA SER A 5 23.60 -5.39 8.93
C SER A 5 25.07 -5.76 9.21
N LEU A 6 25.68 -5.10 10.19
CA LEU A 6 27.05 -5.41 10.66
C LEU A 6 27.16 -6.86 11.18
N LEU A 7 26.25 -7.28 12.07
CA LEU A 7 26.20 -8.65 12.58
C LEU A 7 25.99 -9.69 11.46
N GLN A 8 25.12 -9.42 10.49
CA GLN A 8 24.94 -10.34 9.36
C GLN A 8 26.22 -10.44 8.52
N SER A 9 26.85 -9.32 8.17
CA SER A 9 28.07 -9.29 7.37
C SER A 9 29.28 -9.94 8.06
N THR A 10 29.27 -10.05 9.39
CA THR A 10 30.33 -10.68 10.20
C THR A 10 29.99 -12.10 10.64
N ALA A 11 28.83 -12.66 10.24
CA ALA A 11 28.42 -13.97 10.69
C ALA A 11 29.33 -15.12 10.18
N TYR A 12 29.62 -16.07 11.07
CA TYR A 12 30.36 -17.32 10.76
C TYR A 12 29.60 -18.59 11.16
N THR A 13 28.52 -18.47 11.94
CA THR A 13 27.72 -19.60 12.43
C THR A 13 26.23 -19.36 12.15
N ARG A 14 25.47 -20.45 12.04
CA ARG A 14 24.01 -20.39 11.84
C ARG A 14 23.29 -19.64 12.97
N ALA A 15 23.74 -19.80 14.21
CA ALA A 15 23.20 -19.06 15.35
C ALA A 15 23.44 -17.55 15.22
N HIS A 16 24.65 -17.13 14.82
CA HIS A 16 24.98 -15.72 14.63
C HIS A 16 24.08 -15.09 13.55
N ILE A 17 23.93 -15.71 12.36
CA ILE A 17 23.09 -15.11 11.32
C ILE A 17 21.60 -15.05 11.69
N ILE A 18 21.09 -16.00 12.49
CA ILE A 18 19.72 -15.96 13.04
C ILE A 18 19.54 -14.76 13.99
N VAL A 19 20.42 -14.60 14.98
CA VAL A 19 20.37 -13.46 15.91
C VAL A 19 20.49 -12.13 15.17
N ALA A 20 21.40 -12.05 14.20
CA ALA A 20 21.61 -10.87 13.38
C ALA A 20 20.36 -10.50 12.54
N ARG A 21 19.66 -11.51 11.99
CA ARG A 21 18.38 -11.35 11.29
C ARG A 21 17.26 -10.87 12.21
N ILE A 22 17.18 -11.36 13.46
CA ILE A 22 16.22 -10.87 14.46
C ILE A 22 16.46 -9.39 14.77
N VAL A 23 17.70 -9.00 15.08
CA VAL A 23 18.08 -7.59 15.34
C VAL A 23 17.79 -6.70 14.12
N SER A 24 18.06 -7.19 12.92
CA SER A 24 17.72 -6.50 11.67
C SER A 24 16.20 -6.33 11.50
N GLY A 25 15.41 -7.38 11.80
CA GLY A 25 13.95 -7.38 11.72
C GLY A 25 13.29 -6.39 12.67
N CYS A 26 13.75 -6.31 13.94
CA CYS A 26 13.28 -5.28 14.87
C CYS A 26 13.54 -3.86 14.32
N GLY A 27 14.72 -3.64 13.73
CA GLY A 27 15.06 -2.38 13.08
C GLY A 27 14.16 -2.05 11.88
N MET A 28 13.78 -3.04 11.08
CA MET A 28 12.84 -2.87 9.96
C MET A 28 11.42 -2.56 10.46
N GLY A 29 10.99 -3.19 11.56
CA GLY A 29 9.71 -2.93 12.21
C GLY A 29 9.55 -1.45 12.62
N PHE A 30 10.54 -0.87 13.30
CA PHE A 30 10.52 0.54 13.68
C PHE A 30 10.47 1.50 12.49
N ILE A 31 11.19 1.18 11.39
CA ILE A 31 11.17 1.98 10.16
C ILE A 31 9.76 1.92 9.54
N ASN A 32 9.19 0.72 9.39
CA ASN A 32 7.88 0.52 8.80
C ASN A 32 6.73 1.10 9.64
N SER A 33 6.86 1.22 10.96
CA SER A 33 5.85 1.86 11.81
C SER A 33 5.95 3.38 11.82
N THR A 34 7.16 3.94 11.73
CA THR A 34 7.40 5.37 11.99
C THR A 34 7.44 6.20 10.71
N VAL A 35 8.09 5.72 9.64
CA VAL A 35 8.27 6.47 8.40
C VAL A 35 6.94 6.84 7.72
N PRO A 36 5.94 5.95 7.57
CA PRO A 36 4.66 6.32 6.95
C PRO A 36 3.90 7.37 7.77
N VAL A 37 3.95 7.28 9.11
CA VAL A 37 3.30 8.23 10.01
C VAL A 37 3.93 9.60 9.87
N PHE A 38 5.25 9.70 10.03
CA PHE A 38 6.02 10.94 9.87
C PHE A 38 5.75 11.57 8.49
N GLN A 39 5.86 10.79 7.41
CA GLN A 39 5.54 11.24 6.05
C GLN A 39 4.11 11.80 5.94
N SER A 40 3.12 11.12 6.53
CA SER A 40 1.72 11.54 6.46
C SER A 40 1.42 12.86 7.18
N GLU A 41 2.21 13.19 8.20
CA GLU A 41 2.06 14.40 9.02
C GLU A 41 2.69 15.65 8.38
N PHE A 42 3.76 15.47 7.59
CA PHE A 42 4.30 16.54 6.74
C PHE A 42 3.56 16.67 5.38
N SER A 43 2.86 15.63 4.93
CA SER A 43 2.15 15.63 3.63
C SER A 43 0.85 16.47 3.63
N PRO A 44 0.58 17.26 2.57
CA PRO A 44 -0.74 17.82 2.32
C PRO A 44 -1.84 16.74 2.24
N LYS A 45 -3.00 17.01 2.86
CA LYS A 45 -4.15 16.08 2.92
C LYS A 45 -4.60 15.58 1.54
N ALA A 46 -4.62 16.47 0.54
CA ALA A 46 -5.15 16.21 -0.80
C ALA A 46 -4.32 15.23 -1.66
N SER A 47 -3.04 15.01 -1.33
CA SER A 47 -2.08 14.25 -2.15
C SER A 47 -1.53 13.01 -1.45
N ARG A 48 -2.17 12.55 -0.37
CA ARG A 48 -1.70 11.41 0.44
C ARG A 48 -1.51 10.11 -0.36
N GLY A 49 -2.42 9.79 -1.27
CA GLY A 49 -2.31 8.62 -2.15
C GLY A 49 -1.03 8.63 -3.00
N LEU A 50 -0.69 9.80 -3.57
CA LEU A 50 0.54 10.00 -4.33
C LEU A 50 1.79 9.79 -3.47
N TYR A 51 1.83 10.33 -2.24
CA TYR A 51 2.97 10.12 -1.33
C TYR A 51 3.15 8.65 -0.92
N VAL A 52 2.06 7.88 -0.74
CA VAL A 52 2.15 6.43 -0.52
C VAL A 52 2.71 5.73 -1.76
N CYS A 53 2.31 6.14 -2.98
CA CYS A 53 2.88 5.60 -4.21
C CYS A 53 4.39 5.92 -4.33
N MET A 54 4.82 7.15 -4.02
CA MET A 54 6.23 7.55 -3.99
C MET A 54 7.06 6.70 -3.02
N GLN A 55 6.53 6.44 -1.82
CA GLN A 55 7.17 5.57 -0.83
C GLN A 55 7.36 4.13 -1.37
N LEU A 56 6.35 3.59 -2.05
CA LEU A 56 6.38 2.24 -2.62
C LEU A 56 7.29 2.14 -3.86
N SER A 57 7.36 3.17 -4.70
CA SER A 57 8.37 3.27 -5.77
C SER A 57 9.80 3.33 -5.21
N THR A 58 9.99 4.00 -4.06
CA THR A 58 11.29 4.06 -3.38
C THR A 58 11.69 2.69 -2.79
N LEU A 59 10.73 1.92 -2.28
CA LEU A 59 10.93 0.53 -1.88
C LEU A 59 11.36 -0.34 -3.07
N ASN A 60 10.66 -0.23 -4.21
CA ASN A 60 10.98 -1.02 -5.41
C ASN A 60 12.36 -0.66 -5.98
N PHE A 61 12.77 0.61 -5.94
CA PHE A 61 14.13 1.02 -6.30
C PHE A 61 15.19 0.32 -5.43
N GLY A 62 14.94 0.20 -4.12
CA GLY A 62 15.82 -0.56 -3.21
C GLY A 62 15.89 -2.05 -3.56
N THR A 63 14.76 -2.66 -3.96
CA THR A 63 14.71 -4.05 -4.41
C THR A 63 15.47 -4.26 -5.73
N ASP A 64 15.26 -3.40 -6.72
CA ASP A 64 15.96 -3.41 -8.01
C ASP A 64 17.48 -3.30 -7.81
N LEU A 65 17.93 -2.29 -7.04
CA LEU A 65 19.34 -2.07 -6.74
C LEU A 65 19.99 -3.32 -6.12
N VAL A 66 19.37 -3.94 -5.11
CA VAL A 66 19.90 -5.16 -4.47
C VAL A 66 20.00 -6.31 -5.45
N TYR A 67 19.03 -6.49 -6.36
CA TYR A 67 19.09 -7.55 -7.37
C TYR A 67 20.22 -7.35 -8.38
N TRP A 68 20.52 -6.12 -8.80
CA TRP A 68 21.68 -5.84 -9.66
C TRP A 68 23.02 -6.00 -8.94
N ILE A 69 23.07 -5.65 -7.65
CA ILE A 69 24.24 -5.91 -6.79
C ILE A 69 24.48 -7.43 -6.68
N ASP A 70 23.46 -8.20 -6.30
CA ASP A 70 23.57 -9.66 -6.17
C ASP A 70 23.88 -10.34 -7.51
N TYR A 71 23.38 -9.82 -8.63
CA TYR A 71 23.75 -10.27 -9.97
C TYR A 71 25.25 -10.04 -10.27
N ALA A 72 25.79 -8.87 -9.92
CA ALA A 72 27.23 -8.59 -10.09
C ALA A 72 28.12 -9.55 -9.27
N PHE A 73 27.69 -9.96 -8.08
CA PHE A 73 28.40 -10.94 -7.25
C PHE A 73 28.05 -12.41 -7.56
N SER A 74 27.06 -12.68 -8.42
CA SER A 74 26.51 -14.03 -8.66
C SER A 74 27.51 -15.05 -9.22
N THR A 75 28.59 -14.59 -9.86
CA THR A 75 29.66 -15.44 -10.39
C THR A 75 30.76 -15.73 -9.36
N HIS A 76 30.75 -15.07 -8.20
CA HIS A 76 31.80 -15.13 -7.19
C HIS A 76 31.40 -16.09 -6.06
N THR A 77 32.23 -17.09 -5.76
CA THR A 77 31.91 -18.16 -4.80
C THR A 77 32.46 -17.94 -3.38
N SER A 78 33.23 -16.89 -3.18
CA SER A 78 33.90 -16.60 -1.90
C SER A 78 32.96 -15.97 -0.87
N SER A 79 33.36 -15.99 0.40
CA SER A 79 32.59 -15.45 1.53
C SER A 79 32.20 -13.98 1.37
N TYR A 80 32.97 -13.18 0.61
CA TYR A 80 32.63 -11.78 0.36
C TYR A 80 31.38 -11.60 -0.52
N ALA A 81 31.01 -12.59 -1.35
CA ALA A 81 29.98 -12.44 -2.38
C ALA A 81 28.58 -12.18 -1.81
N TRP A 82 28.28 -12.72 -0.62
CA TRP A 82 27.04 -12.41 0.11
C TRP A 82 27.23 -11.37 1.21
N ARG A 83 28.45 -11.23 1.77
CA ARG A 83 28.74 -10.24 2.83
C ARG A 83 28.74 -8.80 2.31
N ILE A 84 29.27 -8.56 1.11
CA ILE A 84 29.34 -7.22 0.51
C ILE A 84 27.93 -6.66 0.25
N PRO A 85 27.01 -7.35 -0.46
CA PRO A 85 25.63 -6.88 -0.60
C PRO A 85 24.94 -6.60 0.75
N VAL A 86 25.15 -7.48 1.73
CA VAL A 86 24.58 -7.34 3.08
C VAL A 86 25.11 -6.11 3.83
N ILE A 87 26.39 -5.75 3.72
CA ILE A 87 26.91 -4.54 4.39
C ILE A 87 26.65 -3.26 3.58
N LEU A 88 26.52 -3.36 2.25
CA LEU A 88 26.35 -2.22 1.35
C LEU A 88 25.09 -1.40 1.66
N GLN A 89 24.04 -2.00 2.21
CA GLN A 89 22.85 -1.27 2.70
C GLN A 89 23.19 -0.17 3.73
N CYS A 90 24.29 -0.30 4.47
CA CYS A 90 24.73 0.73 5.41
C CYS A 90 25.10 2.05 4.72
N VAL A 91 25.49 2.03 3.44
CA VAL A 91 25.78 3.24 2.65
C VAL A 91 24.55 4.13 2.51
N PHE A 92 23.34 3.57 2.56
CA PHE A 92 22.08 4.35 2.57
C PHE A 92 21.63 4.69 4.01
N LEU A 93 21.85 3.78 4.96
CA LEU A 93 21.45 3.99 6.37
C LEU A 93 22.27 5.06 7.10
N PHE A 94 23.56 5.23 6.79
CA PHE A 94 24.39 6.25 7.45
C PHE A 94 23.99 7.69 7.06
N PRO A 95 23.84 8.07 5.78
CA PRO A 95 23.30 9.38 5.40
C PRO A 95 21.90 9.62 5.98
N MET A 96 21.02 8.61 5.96
CA MET A 96 19.69 8.71 6.57
C MET A 96 19.77 9.04 8.07
N LEU A 97 20.66 8.38 8.81
CA LEU A 97 20.89 8.67 10.23
C LEU A 97 21.38 10.10 10.46
N LEU A 98 22.26 10.63 9.60
CA LEU A 98 22.73 12.02 9.68
C LEU A 98 21.60 13.03 9.40
N ILE A 99 20.74 12.75 8.41
CA ILE A 99 19.60 13.61 8.04
C ILE A 99 18.57 13.69 9.18
N ILE A 100 18.36 12.62 9.94
CA ILE A 100 17.42 12.59 11.08
C ILE A 100 17.78 13.64 12.14
N PHE A 101 19.06 13.96 12.37
CA PHE A 101 19.46 15.01 13.31
C PHE A 101 19.16 16.45 12.85
N VAL A 102 18.81 16.64 11.57
CA VAL A 102 18.49 17.95 10.96
C VAL A 102 16.99 18.12 10.72
N LEU A 103 16.25 17.01 10.61
CA LEU A 103 14.79 17.02 10.46
C LEU A 103 14.10 17.51 11.74
N PRO A 104 13.05 18.35 11.63
CA PRO A 104 12.21 18.67 12.77
C PRO A 104 11.38 17.46 13.19
N GLU A 105 11.02 17.41 14.46
CA GLU A 105 9.93 16.54 14.91
C GLU A 105 8.60 16.94 14.27
N SER A 106 7.68 15.99 14.18
CA SER A 106 6.34 16.23 13.64
C SER A 106 5.57 17.26 14.48
N PRO A 107 4.88 18.24 13.87
CA PRO A 107 3.99 19.16 14.58
C PRO A 107 2.97 18.46 15.48
N ARG A 108 2.44 17.31 15.03
CA ARG A 108 1.44 16.55 15.79
C ARG A 108 2.06 15.85 16.99
N TRP A 109 3.26 15.30 16.82
CA TRP A 109 4.02 14.70 17.91
C TRP A 109 4.42 15.75 18.96
N LEU A 110 4.87 16.94 18.52
CA LEU A 110 5.21 18.06 19.39
C LEU A 110 4.01 18.54 20.21
N ALA A 111 2.83 18.70 19.58
CA ALA A 111 1.60 19.02 20.28
C ALA A 111 1.24 17.96 21.34
N ALA A 112 1.35 16.67 21.01
CA ALA A 112 1.08 15.57 21.93
C ALA A 112 2.06 15.45 23.12
N HIS A 113 3.23 16.10 23.03
CA HIS A 113 4.23 16.14 24.11
C HIS A 113 4.28 17.50 24.83
N ASN A 114 3.19 18.29 24.76
CA ASN A 114 3.06 19.63 25.35
C ASN A 114 4.08 20.66 24.81
N ARG A 115 4.69 20.43 23.64
CA ARG A 115 5.66 21.32 22.98
C ARG A 115 4.96 22.15 21.89
N SER A 116 3.91 22.87 22.32
CA SER A 116 2.98 23.61 21.45
C SER A 116 3.69 24.71 20.64
N ASP A 117 4.53 25.53 21.28
CA ASP A 117 5.26 26.62 20.61
C ASP A 117 6.22 26.10 19.52
N GLU A 118 6.86 24.96 19.76
CA GLU A 118 7.71 24.32 18.77
C GLU A 118 6.88 23.76 17.61
N SER A 119 5.70 23.18 17.87
CA SER A 119 4.77 22.72 16.84
C SER A 119 4.38 23.87 15.89
N LEU A 120 3.99 25.02 16.45
CA LEU A 120 3.72 26.22 15.67
C LEU A 120 4.94 26.70 14.87
N SER A 121 6.15 26.63 15.45
CA SER A 121 7.39 27.01 14.73
C SER A 121 7.67 26.10 13.52
N VAL A 122 7.43 24.79 13.64
CA VAL A 122 7.59 23.82 12.55
C VAL A 122 6.51 24.02 11.49
N LEU A 123 5.27 24.29 11.89
CA LEU A 123 4.18 24.63 10.95
C LEU A 123 4.47 25.91 10.16
N ARG A 124 4.97 26.97 10.83
CA ARG A 124 5.44 28.19 10.16
C ARG A 124 6.54 27.90 9.15
N ARG A 125 7.53 27.06 9.49
CA ARG A 125 8.60 26.66 8.56
C ARG A 125 8.10 25.78 7.39
N LEU A 126 7.07 24.96 7.61
CA LEU A 126 6.50 24.07 6.60
C LEU A 126 5.48 24.77 5.67
N LYS A 127 4.77 25.80 6.16
CA LYS A 127 3.62 26.40 5.48
C LYS A 127 3.71 27.91 5.25
N GLY A 128 4.68 28.63 5.82
CA GLY A 128 4.82 30.09 5.72
C GLY A 128 5.05 30.64 4.30
N HIS A 129 5.33 29.78 3.31
CA HIS A 129 5.37 30.16 1.89
C HIS A 129 4.04 29.91 1.14
N THR A 130 3.03 29.33 1.80
CA THR A 130 1.79 28.83 1.18
C THR A 130 0.51 29.25 1.90
N LEU A 131 0.60 29.68 3.16
CA LEU A 131 -0.50 30.08 4.02
C LEU A 131 -0.09 31.32 4.81
N ASP A 132 -1.04 32.23 5.03
CA ASP A 132 -0.87 33.36 5.93
C ASP A 132 -0.72 32.89 7.38
N ASP A 133 -0.06 33.68 8.22
CA ASP A 133 0.23 33.28 9.61
C ASP A 133 -1.04 32.97 10.41
N GLU A 134 -2.14 33.68 10.16
CA GLU A 134 -3.43 33.40 10.79
C GLU A 134 -3.97 32.00 10.41
N ALA A 135 -3.84 31.59 9.14
CA ALA A 135 -4.23 30.26 8.69
C ALA A 135 -3.30 29.17 9.28
N ILE A 136 -2.04 29.47 9.53
CA ILE A 136 -1.09 28.58 10.20
C ILE A 136 -1.43 28.43 11.70
N VAL A 137 -1.79 29.52 12.38
CA VAL A 137 -2.26 29.50 13.78
C VAL A 137 -3.57 28.73 13.92
N ARG A 138 -4.52 28.91 12.98
CA ARG A 138 -5.76 28.11 12.93
C ARG A 138 -5.44 26.61 12.77
N LEU A 139 -4.60 26.25 11.79
CA LEU A 139 -4.15 24.86 11.57
C LEU A 139 -3.48 24.26 12.82
N HIS A 140 -2.65 25.04 13.51
CA HIS A 140 -2.04 24.63 14.78
C HIS A 140 -3.10 24.36 15.85
N SER A 141 -4.08 25.25 16.03
CA SER A 141 -5.17 25.06 17.00
C SER A 141 -6.03 23.82 16.71
N ASP A 142 -6.29 23.51 15.44
CA ASP A 142 -7.00 22.29 15.05
C ASP A 142 -6.19 21.02 15.35
N ILE A 143 -4.86 21.07 15.19
CA ILE A 143 -3.97 19.94 15.53
C ILE A 143 -3.96 19.71 17.05
N VAL A 144 -3.81 20.78 17.86
CA VAL A 144 -3.82 20.68 19.32
C VAL A 144 -5.16 20.11 19.81
N ARG A 145 -6.29 20.68 19.35
CA ARG A 145 -7.63 20.19 19.72
C ARG A 145 -7.83 18.72 19.34
N ALA A 146 -7.42 18.30 18.14
CA ALA A 146 -7.55 16.91 17.71
C ALA A 146 -6.70 15.94 18.57
N VAL A 147 -5.53 16.37 19.04
CA VAL A 147 -4.67 15.59 19.94
C VAL A 147 -5.28 15.49 21.35
N GLU A 148 -5.84 16.57 21.87
CA GLU A 148 -6.57 16.58 23.15
C GLU A 148 -7.83 15.70 23.09
N GLU A 149 -8.60 15.77 22.00
CA GLU A 149 -9.75 14.90 21.74
C GLU A 149 -9.34 13.41 21.65
N GLU A 150 -8.23 13.08 20.99
CA GLU A 150 -7.72 11.70 20.90
C GLU A 150 -7.24 11.16 22.26
N ALA A 151 -6.61 12.01 23.09
CA ALA A 151 -6.23 11.67 24.46
C ALA A 151 -7.47 11.47 25.36
N ALA A 152 -8.46 12.36 25.28
CA ALA A 152 -9.70 12.30 26.06
C ALA A 152 -10.61 11.14 25.66
N MET A 153 -10.69 10.80 24.36
CA MET A 153 -11.49 9.67 23.87
C MET A 153 -10.89 8.29 24.19
N ASN A 154 -9.78 8.24 24.93
CA ASN A 154 -9.21 7.03 25.52
C ASN A 154 -9.08 5.89 24.49
N ALA A 155 -8.49 6.25 23.34
CA ALA A 155 -8.29 5.47 22.11
C ALA A 155 -8.98 4.10 22.12
N GLY A 156 -10.21 4.04 21.60
CA GLY A 156 -11.20 2.97 21.82
C GLY A 156 -10.64 1.57 22.09
N SER A 157 -11.09 0.95 23.18
CA SER A 157 -10.56 -0.30 23.73
C SER A 157 -10.28 -1.36 22.66
N TRP A 158 -9.20 -2.14 22.82
CA TRP A 158 -8.88 -3.24 21.88
C TRP A 158 -10.04 -4.23 21.69
N ARG A 159 -10.95 -4.32 22.67
CA ARG A 159 -12.19 -5.11 22.58
C ARG A 159 -13.22 -4.51 21.61
N THR A 160 -13.29 -3.18 21.51
CA THR A 160 -14.22 -2.42 20.64
C THR A 160 -13.93 -2.62 19.14
N ILE A 161 -12.75 -3.11 18.79
CA ILE A 161 -12.41 -3.48 17.40
C ILE A 161 -13.09 -4.79 16.98
N LEU A 162 -13.43 -5.65 17.95
CA LEU A 162 -14.02 -6.97 17.75
C LEU A 162 -15.52 -7.00 18.08
N SER A 163 -16.08 -5.94 18.66
CA SER A 163 -17.50 -5.85 18.97
C SER A 163 -18.36 -5.71 17.71
N ALA A 164 -19.61 -6.16 17.84
CA ALA A 164 -20.65 -6.01 16.82
C ALA A 164 -21.30 -4.62 16.95
N ASP A 165 -20.57 -3.59 16.53
CA ASP A 165 -21.05 -2.21 16.57
C ASP A 165 -21.91 -1.89 15.34
N LYS A 166 -22.83 -0.91 15.45
CA LYS A 166 -23.67 -0.42 14.33
C LYS A 166 -22.88 -0.03 13.08
N ILE A 167 -21.69 0.54 13.25
CA ILE A 167 -20.79 0.97 12.16
C ILE A 167 -19.98 -0.20 11.55
N HIS A 168 -20.32 -1.45 11.92
CA HIS A 168 -19.71 -2.69 11.46
C HIS A 168 -18.17 -2.72 11.54
N SER A 169 -17.61 -2.17 12.62
CA SER A 169 -16.16 -2.09 12.93
C SER A 169 -15.42 -3.40 12.61
N ARG A 170 -15.96 -4.53 13.08
CA ARG A 170 -15.42 -5.88 12.84
C ARG A 170 -15.41 -6.27 11.35
N ARG A 171 -16.43 -5.92 10.56
CA ARG A 171 -16.46 -6.20 9.10
C ARG A 171 -15.39 -5.39 8.38
N ARG A 172 -15.27 -4.11 8.72
CA ARG A 172 -14.26 -3.19 8.15
C ARG A 172 -12.83 -3.63 8.49
N LEU A 173 -12.60 -4.12 9.71
CA LEU A 173 -11.36 -4.78 10.11
C LEU A 173 -11.09 -6.06 9.29
N LEU A 174 -12.07 -6.96 9.18
CA LEU A 174 -11.90 -8.21 8.43
C LEU A 174 -11.57 -7.97 6.96
N ILE A 175 -12.23 -7.01 6.31
CA ILE A 175 -11.91 -6.58 4.94
C ILE A 175 -10.47 -6.01 4.87
N SER A 176 -10.09 -5.14 5.82
CA SER A 176 -8.75 -4.54 5.91
C SER A 176 -7.64 -5.56 6.13
N SER A 177 -7.91 -6.63 6.89
CA SER A 177 -6.94 -7.71 7.13
C SER A 177 -6.91 -8.70 5.98
N ALA A 178 -8.06 -8.98 5.35
CA ALA A 178 -8.16 -9.85 4.18
C ALA A 178 -7.39 -9.28 2.99
N ILE A 179 -7.50 -7.98 2.69
CA ILE A 179 -6.80 -7.38 1.54
C ILE A 179 -5.27 -7.42 1.68
N GLN A 180 -4.79 -7.23 2.90
CA GLN A 180 -3.37 -7.39 3.26
C GLN A 180 -2.91 -8.85 3.14
N ALA A 181 -3.73 -9.80 3.57
CA ALA A 181 -3.44 -11.23 3.39
C ALA A 181 -3.44 -11.63 1.91
N PHE A 182 -4.40 -11.14 1.11
CA PHE A 182 -4.51 -11.41 -0.33
C PHE A 182 -3.29 -10.90 -1.10
N GLN A 183 -2.79 -9.70 -0.79
CA GLN A 183 -1.55 -9.18 -1.38
C GLN A 183 -0.38 -10.17 -1.25
N GLN A 184 -0.27 -10.83 -0.09
CA GLN A 184 0.85 -11.71 0.24
C GLN A 184 0.66 -13.14 -0.27
N LEU A 185 -0.50 -13.73 0.04
CA LEU A 185 -0.87 -15.09 -0.38
C LEU A 185 -1.05 -15.19 -1.90
N GLY A 186 -1.25 -14.07 -2.61
CA GLY A 186 -1.40 -14.04 -4.07
C GLY A 186 -0.15 -14.50 -4.82
N GLY A 187 1.01 -14.54 -4.15
CA GLY A 187 2.26 -15.10 -4.69
C GLY A 187 3.34 -14.06 -5.04
N ILE A 188 3.12 -12.76 -4.81
CA ILE A 188 4.11 -11.73 -5.17
C ILE A 188 5.47 -11.94 -4.50
N ASN A 189 5.51 -12.26 -3.20
CA ASN A 189 6.78 -12.46 -2.49
C ASN A 189 7.43 -13.82 -2.83
N ALA A 190 6.67 -14.78 -3.37
CA ALA A 190 7.25 -15.97 -3.99
C ALA A 190 8.07 -15.57 -5.23
N ILE A 191 7.59 -14.61 -6.02
CA ILE A 191 8.31 -14.07 -7.18
C ILE A 191 9.48 -13.20 -6.74
N ILE A 192 9.26 -12.18 -5.90
CA ILE A 192 10.31 -11.22 -5.49
C ILE A 192 11.48 -11.89 -4.77
N TYR A 193 11.30 -13.00 -4.02
CA TYR A 193 12.42 -13.67 -3.33
C TYR A 193 13.00 -14.88 -4.06
N TYR A 194 12.25 -15.50 -4.98
CA TYR A 194 12.69 -16.72 -5.67
C TYR A 194 12.71 -16.59 -7.20
N SER A 195 12.66 -15.37 -7.75
CA SER A 195 12.62 -15.09 -9.19
C SER A 195 13.66 -15.90 -9.99
N SER A 196 14.90 -15.99 -9.51
CA SER A 196 15.96 -16.75 -10.20
C SER A 196 15.68 -18.26 -10.23
N THR A 197 15.12 -18.80 -9.14
CA THR A 197 14.63 -20.18 -9.08
C THR A 197 13.43 -20.38 -10.02
N LEU A 198 12.50 -19.42 -10.10
CA LEU A 198 11.35 -19.48 -11.01
C LEU A 198 11.79 -19.42 -12.48
N PHE A 199 12.74 -18.55 -12.84
CA PHE A 199 13.32 -18.50 -14.18
C PHE A 199 14.06 -19.81 -14.53
N LYS A 200 14.76 -20.41 -13.57
CA LYS A 200 15.38 -21.72 -13.75
C LYS A 200 14.34 -22.83 -13.97
N ASN A 201 13.19 -22.74 -13.30
CA ASN A 201 12.08 -23.69 -13.47
C ASN A 201 11.36 -23.56 -14.83
N VAL A 202 11.45 -22.41 -15.51
CA VAL A 202 11.03 -22.28 -16.93
C VAL A 202 12.14 -22.67 -17.92
N GLY A 203 13.26 -23.23 -17.44
CA GLY A 203 14.30 -23.85 -18.26
C GLY A 203 15.50 -22.94 -18.59
N PHE A 204 15.61 -21.77 -17.96
CA PHE A 204 16.75 -20.88 -18.18
C PHE A 204 18.02 -21.34 -17.45
N SER A 205 19.19 -20.99 -18.01
CA SER A 205 20.49 -21.23 -17.37
C SER A 205 20.66 -20.37 -16.12
N ASN A 206 21.49 -20.78 -15.15
CA ASN A 206 21.69 -20.02 -13.90
C ASN A 206 22.01 -18.53 -14.14
N HIS A 207 22.82 -18.23 -15.17
CA HIS A 207 23.19 -16.87 -15.55
C HIS A 207 22.01 -16.09 -16.14
N LEU A 208 21.28 -16.69 -17.09
CA LEU A 208 20.11 -16.05 -17.68
C LEU A 208 18.99 -15.85 -16.63
N SER A 209 18.79 -16.81 -15.73
CA SER A 209 17.84 -16.67 -14.62
C SER A 209 18.16 -15.50 -13.71
N ALA A 210 19.43 -15.33 -13.32
CA ALA A 210 19.86 -14.22 -12.48
C ALA A 210 19.76 -12.86 -13.22
N LEU A 211 20.07 -12.83 -14.52
CA LEU A 211 19.91 -11.63 -15.35
C LEU A 211 18.42 -11.24 -15.52
N MET A 212 17.56 -12.23 -15.78
CA MET A 212 16.13 -12.01 -15.93
C MET A 212 15.46 -11.61 -14.59
N SER A 213 15.98 -12.08 -13.45
CA SER A 213 15.61 -11.56 -12.13
C SER A 213 15.90 -10.06 -11.97
N GLY A 214 17.09 -9.61 -12.40
CA GLY A 214 17.42 -8.18 -12.41
C GLY A 214 16.45 -7.37 -13.26
N PHE A 215 16.17 -7.83 -14.49
CA PHE A 215 15.18 -7.18 -15.36
C PHE A 215 13.75 -7.24 -14.82
N LEU A 216 13.38 -8.30 -14.10
CA LEU A 216 12.07 -8.43 -13.47
C LEU A 216 11.91 -7.39 -12.36
N GLN A 217 12.90 -7.22 -11.47
CA GLN A 217 12.83 -6.16 -10.46
C GLN A 217 12.97 -4.74 -11.03
N LEU A 218 13.70 -4.54 -12.13
CA LEU A 218 13.70 -3.28 -12.87
C LEU A 218 12.30 -2.97 -13.42
N TRP A 219 11.61 -3.97 -13.96
CA TRP A 219 10.21 -3.86 -14.37
C TRP A 219 9.30 -3.54 -13.18
N PHE A 220 9.50 -4.19 -12.02
CA PHE A 220 8.75 -3.88 -10.78
C PHE A 220 8.92 -2.41 -10.35
N PHE A 221 10.13 -1.87 -10.48
CA PHE A 221 10.39 -0.45 -10.22
C PHE A 221 9.71 0.46 -11.26
N VAL A 222 9.90 0.23 -12.56
CA VAL A 222 9.32 1.05 -13.64
C VAL A 222 7.78 0.99 -13.64
N ALA A 223 7.18 -0.17 -13.41
CA ALA A 223 5.74 -0.33 -13.33
C ALA A 223 5.12 0.39 -12.11
N SER A 224 5.90 0.63 -11.04
CA SER A 224 5.40 1.29 -9.82
C SER A 224 4.97 2.75 -10.03
N PHE A 225 5.42 3.39 -11.11
CA PHE A 225 5.00 4.72 -11.52
C PHE A 225 3.60 4.74 -12.19
N ILE A 226 3.10 3.59 -12.66
CA ILE A 226 1.77 3.49 -13.29
C ILE A 226 0.63 3.77 -12.28
N PRO A 227 0.61 3.18 -11.06
CA PRO A 227 -0.31 3.55 -9.99
C PRO A 227 -0.44 5.04 -9.71
N TRP A 228 0.63 5.84 -9.83
CA TRP A 228 0.63 7.27 -9.53
C TRP A 228 -0.43 8.04 -10.34
N LEU A 229 -0.70 7.58 -11.57
CA LEU A 229 -1.68 8.19 -12.47
C LEU A 229 -3.05 7.52 -12.41
N LEU A 230 -3.12 6.26 -11.98
CA LEU A 230 -4.33 5.44 -12.05
C LEU A 230 -5.12 5.36 -10.75
N ILE A 231 -4.47 5.35 -9.58
CA ILE A 231 -5.12 5.01 -8.30
C ILE A 231 -6.31 5.92 -7.97
N ASP A 232 -6.14 7.23 -8.14
CA ASP A 232 -7.19 8.22 -7.89
C ASP A 232 -8.08 8.48 -9.11
N ARG A 233 -7.64 8.09 -10.32
CA ARG A 233 -8.46 8.23 -11.55
C ARG A 233 -9.46 7.09 -11.73
N ILE A 234 -9.04 5.85 -11.53
CA ILE A 234 -9.89 4.66 -11.73
C ILE A 234 -10.68 4.32 -10.47
N GLY A 235 -10.05 4.40 -9.30
CA GLY A 235 -10.62 3.94 -8.02
C GLY A 235 -10.12 2.56 -7.62
N ARG A 236 -10.34 2.21 -6.34
CA ARG A 236 -9.64 1.10 -5.68
C ARG A 236 -10.24 -0.25 -6.08
N ARG A 237 -11.56 -0.38 -6.12
CA ARG A 237 -12.26 -1.64 -6.39
C ARG A 237 -12.11 -2.11 -7.86
N PRO A 238 -12.25 -1.26 -8.91
CA PRO A 238 -11.96 -1.68 -10.28
C PRO A 238 -10.50 -2.06 -10.52
N LEU A 239 -9.54 -1.36 -9.90
CA LEU A 239 -8.11 -1.72 -9.99
C LEU A 239 -7.83 -3.08 -9.36
N LEU A 240 -8.35 -3.33 -8.14
CA LEU A 240 -8.23 -4.64 -7.50
C LEU A 240 -8.88 -5.75 -8.34
N LEU A 241 -10.13 -5.57 -8.79
CA LEU A 241 -10.86 -6.58 -9.56
C LEU A 241 -10.21 -6.89 -10.91
N SER A 242 -9.85 -5.88 -11.69
CA SER A 242 -9.23 -6.09 -13.00
C SER A 242 -7.88 -6.78 -12.88
N MET A 243 -7.00 -6.29 -11.99
CA MET A 243 -5.65 -6.82 -11.89
C MET A 243 -5.60 -8.19 -11.21
N ILE A 244 -6.46 -8.48 -10.23
CA ILE A 244 -6.48 -9.84 -9.65
C ILE A 244 -7.02 -10.88 -10.64
N THR A 245 -7.96 -10.52 -11.51
CA THR A 245 -8.38 -11.39 -12.61
C THR A 245 -7.20 -11.66 -13.57
N VAL A 246 -6.41 -10.63 -13.92
CA VAL A 246 -5.19 -10.82 -14.72
C VAL A 246 -4.19 -11.74 -13.99
N MET A 247 -3.91 -11.49 -12.70
CA MET A 247 -3.02 -12.33 -11.89
C MET A 247 -3.46 -13.80 -11.84
N ALA A 248 -4.76 -14.06 -11.71
CA ALA A 248 -5.33 -15.41 -11.72
C ALA A 248 -5.14 -16.11 -13.08
N LEU A 249 -5.46 -15.42 -14.17
CA LEU A 249 -5.31 -15.95 -15.54
C LEU A 249 -3.84 -16.20 -15.89
N VAL A 250 -2.95 -15.28 -15.52
CA VAL A 250 -1.50 -15.40 -15.72
C VAL A 250 -0.93 -16.57 -14.91
N MET A 251 -1.35 -16.78 -13.67
CA MET A 251 -0.93 -17.95 -12.88
C MET A 251 -1.48 -19.27 -13.44
N ALA A 252 -2.69 -19.29 -13.99
CA ALA A 252 -3.24 -20.46 -14.67
C ALA A 252 -2.46 -20.80 -15.95
N ALA A 253 -2.10 -19.78 -16.75
CA ALA A 253 -1.21 -19.94 -17.90
C ALA A 253 0.19 -20.42 -17.46
N GLN A 254 0.75 -19.84 -16.40
CA GLN A 254 2.06 -20.21 -15.88
C GLN A 254 2.12 -21.67 -15.42
N ALA A 255 1.05 -22.18 -14.80
CA ALA A 255 0.93 -23.60 -14.46
C ALA A 255 1.05 -24.50 -15.71
N ALA A 256 0.33 -24.17 -16.79
CA ALA A 256 0.38 -24.93 -18.05
C ALA A 256 1.74 -24.81 -18.75
N LEU A 257 2.37 -23.64 -18.73
CA LEU A 257 3.67 -23.40 -19.37
C LEU A 257 4.81 -24.12 -18.63
N VAL A 258 4.85 -24.04 -17.30
CA VAL A 258 5.84 -24.76 -16.49
C VAL A 258 5.65 -26.27 -16.59
N TYR A 259 4.41 -26.77 -16.74
CA TYR A 259 4.17 -28.18 -17.06
C TYR A 259 4.90 -28.61 -18.35
N GLN A 260 4.78 -27.85 -19.45
CA GLN A 260 5.46 -28.18 -20.72
C GLN A 260 6.98 -28.27 -20.56
N VAL A 261 7.58 -27.37 -19.75
CA VAL A 261 9.02 -27.35 -19.45
C VAL A 261 9.42 -28.55 -18.60
N GLN A 262 8.71 -28.80 -17.48
CA GLN A 262 9.04 -29.87 -16.53
C GLN A 262 8.97 -31.26 -17.19
N PHE A 263 7.98 -31.49 -18.06
CA PHE A 263 7.83 -32.74 -18.80
C PHE A 263 8.58 -32.77 -20.15
N LYS A 264 9.40 -31.76 -20.45
CA LYS A 264 10.27 -31.68 -21.64
C LYS A 264 9.55 -31.99 -22.96
N THR A 265 8.34 -31.44 -23.12
CA THR A 265 7.54 -31.61 -24.33
C THR A 265 8.18 -30.91 -25.54
N SER A 266 7.67 -31.17 -26.74
CA SER A 266 8.18 -30.56 -27.98
C SER A 266 8.13 -29.03 -27.99
N VAL A 267 7.25 -28.43 -27.18
CA VAL A 267 7.10 -26.97 -27.06
C VAL A 267 7.81 -26.37 -25.84
N ALA A 268 8.57 -27.17 -25.07
CA ALA A 268 9.17 -26.76 -23.80
C ALA A 268 9.99 -25.47 -23.88
N TYR A 269 10.78 -25.26 -24.94
CA TYR A 269 11.58 -24.03 -25.10
C TYR A 269 10.70 -22.78 -25.28
N ALA A 270 9.70 -22.85 -26.15
CA ALA A 270 8.75 -21.76 -26.38
C ALA A 270 7.88 -21.50 -25.13
N ALA A 271 7.47 -22.56 -24.44
CA ALA A 271 6.75 -22.47 -23.18
C ALA A 271 7.61 -21.84 -22.07
N GLY A 272 8.93 -22.07 -22.08
CA GLY A 272 9.87 -21.44 -21.16
C GLY A 272 9.94 -19.93 -21.34
N ILE A 273 10.05 -19.46 -22.59
CA ILE A 273 10.03 -18.02 -22.93
C ILE A 273 8.68 -17.40 -22.56
N ALA A 274 7.57 -18.02 -22.92
CA ALA A 274 6.25 -17.54 -22.54
C ALA A 274 6.06 -17.51 -21.00
N GLY A 275 6.61 -18.49 -20.28
CA GLY A 275 6.55 -18.57 -18.83
C GLY A 275 7.42 -17.51 -18.13
N ALA A 276 8.51 -17.06 -18.78
CA ALA A 276 9.23 -15.87 -18.36
C ALA A 276 8.36 -14.61 -18.50
N VAL A 277 7.71 -14.42 -19.66
CA VAL A 277 6.80 -13.28 -19.91
C VAL A 277 5.64 -13.24 -18.90
N MET A 278 5.07 -14.39 -18.53
CA MET A 278 4.02 -14.48 -17.50
C MET A 278 4.47 -13.94 -16.14
N LEU A 279 5.73 -14.10 -15.73
CA LEU A 279 6.22 -13.52 -14.47
C LEU A 279 6.20 -11.98 -14.50
N PHE A 280 6.63 -11.37 -15.61
CA PHE A 280 6.55 -9.91 -15.81
C PHE A 280 5.10 -9.42 -15.83
N LEU A 281 4.19 -10.14 -16.51
CA LEU A 281 2.77 -9.78 -16.56
C LEU A 281 2.11 -9.88 -15.18
N PHE A 282 2.44 -10.91 -14.40
CA PHE A 282 1.93 -11.05 -13.04
C PHE A 282 2.40 -9.91 -12.13
N GLU A 283 3.70 -9.64 -12.12
CA GLU A 283 4.28 -8.59 -11.26
C GLU A 283 3.79 -7.21 -11.69
N GLY A 284 3.65 -6.96 -12.99
CA GLY A 284 3.05 -5.73 -13.52
C GLY A 284 1.58 -5.55 -13.09
N ALA A 285 0.76 -6.59 -13.19
CA ALA A 285 -0.64 -6.56 -12.73
C ALA A 285 -0.72 -6.33 -11.21
N PHE A 286 0.08 -7.05 -10.43
CA PHE A 286 0.20 -6.83 -8.98
C PHE A 286 0.58 -5.38 -8.65
N THR A 287 1.54 -4.82 -9.38
CA THR A 287 2.04 -3.45 -9.19
C THR A 287 0.94 -2.42 -9.42
N ILE A 288 0.23 -2.56 -10.55
CA ILE A 288 -0.85 -1.64 -10.94
C ILE A 288 -2.05 -1.72 -9.98
N GLY A 289 -2.42 -2.92 -9.54
CA GLY A 289 -3.66 -3.15 -8.79
C GLY A 289 -3.49 -3.21 -7.28
N PHE A 290 -2.52 -3.98 -6.79
CA PHE A 290 -2.42 -4.39 -5.38
C PHE A 290 -1.35 -3.64 -4.60
N GLN A 291 -0.25 -3.22 -5.23
CA GLN A 291 0.88 -2.67 -4.48
C GLN A 291 0.47 -1.43 -3.66
N ALA A 292 -0.02 -0.37 -4.29
CA ALA A 292 -0.44 0.84 -3.58
C ALA A 292 -1.82 0.68 -2.92
N THR A 293 -2.78 0.11 -3.63
CA THR A 293 -4.18 0.03 -3.19
C THR A 293 -4.36 -0.68 -1.85
N VAL A 294 -3.65 -1.79 -1.62
CA VAL A 294 -3.75 -2.57 -0.38
C VAL A 294 -3.28 -1.78 0.86
N TRP A 295 -2.29 -0.89 0.71
CA TRP A 295 -1.81 -0.06 1.82
C TRP A 295 -2.68 1.19 2.05
N VAL A 296 -3.26 1.74 1.00
CA VAL A 296 -4.17 2.89 1.08
C VAL A 296 -5.54 2.48 1.66
N TYR A 297 -6.10 1.38 1.19
CA TYR A 297 -7.50 1.01 1.42
C TYR A 297 -7.89 0.84 2.90
N PRO A 298 -7.12 0.18 3.80
CA PRO A 298 -7.41 0.14 5.24
C PRO A 298 -7.56 1.53 5.88
N SER A 299 -6.77 2.52 5.43
CA SER A 299 -6.84 3.88 5.97
C SER A 299 -8.12 4.63 5.54
N GLU A 300 -8.69 4.25 4.40
CA GLU A 300 -9.95 4.79 3.88
C GLU A 300 -11.15 4.08 4.50
N ILE A 301 -11.11 2.74 4.64
CA ILE A 301 -12.26 1.96 5.11
C ILE A 301 -12.35 1.76 6.62
N LEU A 302 -11.34 2.11 7.43
CA LEU A 302 -11.44 1.95 8.90
C LEU A 302 -12.05 3.18 9.58
N PRO A 303 -12.96 3.00 10.58
CA PRO A 303 -13.54 4.11 11.34
C PRO A 303 -12.45 4.91 12.05
N LEU A 304 -12.57 6.24 12.06
CA LEU A 304 -11.55 7.17 12.60
C LEU A 304 -11.00 6.73 13.98
N ARG A 305 -11.90 6.51 14.96
CA ARG A 305 -11.57 6.12 16.34
C ARG A 305 -10.83 4.79 16.47
N LEU A 306 -10.91 3.91 15.47
CA LEU A 306 -10.31 2.57 15.48
C LEU A 306 -9.19 2.41 14.44
N ARG A 307 -8.96 3.41 13.59
CA ARG A 307 -8.10 3.32 12.40
C ARG A 307 -6.68 2.88 12.71
N GLN A 308 -6.02 3.48 13.69
CA GLN A 308 -4.62 3.18 14.02
C GLN A 308 -4.46 1.71 14.44
N LYS A 309 -5.32 1.23 15.34
CA LYS A 309 -5.30 -0.15 15.84
C LYS A 309 -5.77 -1.17 14.80
N GLY A 310 -6.80 -0.85 14.01
CA GLY A 310 -7.25 -1.70 12.92
C GLY A 310 -6.18 -1.83 11.82
N SER A 311 -5.48 -0.74 11.51
CA SER A 311 -4.37 -0.72 10.54
C SER A 311 -3.17 -1.53 11.04
N SER A 312 -2.88 -1.54 12.35
CA SER A 312 -1.80 -2.36 12.89
C SER A 312 -2.12 -3.86 12.85
N ILE A 313 -3.37 -4.27 13.13
CA ILE A 313 -3.82 -5.67 12.97
C ILE A 313 -3.79 -6.09 11.50
N SER A 314 -4.30 -5.24 10.60
CA SER A 314 -4.28 -5.42 9.15
C SER A 314 -2.83 -5.58 8.63
N THR A 315 -1.91 -4.74 9.10
CA THR A 315 -0.47 -4.84 8.78
C THR A 315 0.19 -6.09 9.38
N ALA A 316 -0.20 -6.53 10.58
CA ALA A 316 0.28 -7.77 11.16
C ALA A 316 -0.17 -8.99 10.31
N ALA A 317 -1.40 -8.98 9.80
CA ALA A 317 -1.87 -10.00 8.86
C ALA A 317 -1.03 -10.03 7.57
N ASN A 318 -0.62 -8.87 7.04
CA ASN A 318 0.33 -8.80 5.92
C ASN A 318 1.63 -9.57 6.25
N TRP A 319 2.34 -9.18 7.32
CA TRP A 319 3.65 -9.77 7.63
C TRP A 319 3.59 -11.24 8.05
N ILE A 320 2.50 -11.70 8.68
CA ILE A 320 2.27 -13.11 8.98
C ILE A 320 2.06 -13.92 7.70
N CYS A 321 1.24 -13.42 6.77
CA CYS A 321 1.03 -14.07 5.46
C CYS A 321 2.30 -14.00 4.58
N ASN A 322 3.10 -12.94 4.69
CA ASN A 322 4.41 -12.84 4.06
C ASN A 322 5.36 -13.94 4.57
N PHE A 323 5.51 -14.08 5.89
CA PHE A 323 6.31 -15.15 6.48
C PHE A 323 5.83 -16.53 5.98
N LEU A 324 4.52 -16.78 6.02
CA LEU A 324 3.94 -18.04 5.54
C LEU A 324 4.29 -18.31 4.07
N ILE A 325 4.03 -17.35 3.15
CA ILE A 325 4.24 -17.58 1.72
C ILE A 325 5.72 -17.83 1.38
N VAL A 326 6.63 -17.13 2.06
CA VAL A 326 8.09 -17.29 1.86
C VAL A 326 8.59 -18.65 2.35
N GLN A 327 8.06 -19.15 3.48
CA GLN A 327 8.42 -20.47 4.00
C GLN A 327 7.87 -21.62 3.15
N ILE A 328 6.63 -21.53 2.66
CA ILE A 328 6.02 -22.62 1.89
C ILE A 328 6.43 -22.66 0.42
N THR A 329 6.94 -21.55 -0.15
CA THR A 329 7.24 -21.49 -1.59
C THR A 329 8.32 -22.49 -2.04
N PRO A 330 9.52 -22.58 -1.43
CA PRO A 330 10.53 -23.56 -1.83
C PRO A 330 10.03 -25.02 -1.78
N PRO A 331 9.46 -25.53 -0.66
CA PRO A 331 8.97 -26.91 -0.62
C PRO A 331 7.76 -27.13 -1.53
N ALA A 332 6.92 -26.11 -1.80
CA ALA A 332 5.86 -26.24 -2.79
C ALA A 332 6.42 -26.44 -4.20
N ILE A 333 7.40 -25.61 -4.60
CA ILE A 333 8.08 -25.74 -5.89
C ILE A 333 8.74 -27.12 -6.05
N GLU A 334 9.43 -27.59 -5.01
CA GLU A 334 10.16 -28.87 -5.02
C GLU A 334 9.23 -30.09 -5.07
N ASN A 335 8.20 -30.13 -4.22
CA ASN A 335 7.35 -31.32 -4.05
C ASN A 335 6.09 -31.31 -4.93
N VAL A 336 5.62 -30.13 -5.36
CA VAL A 336 4.34 -29.95 -6.05
C VAL A 336 4.53 -29.39 -7.47
N GLY A 337 5.70 -28.81 -7.77
CA GLY A 337 6.12 -28.44 -9.13
C GLY A 337 5.20 -27.41 -9.78
N TRP A 338 4.85 -27.62 -11.06
CA TRP A 338 3.94 -26.75 -11.81
C TRP A 338 2.57 -26.51 -11.12
N ARG A 339 2.14 -27.41 -10.23
CA ARG A 339 0.86 -27.27 -9.50
C ARG A 339 0.90 -26.14 -8.47
N THR A 340 2.07 -25.66 -8.05
CA THR A 340 2.20 -24.47 -7.18
C THR A 340 1.53 -23.24 -7.80
N TYR A 341 1.65 -23.05 -9.11
CA TYR A 341 1.00 -21.95 -9.82
C TYR A 341 -0.52 -22.14 -9.92
N VAL A 342 -1.03 -23.38 -9.89
CA VAL A 342 -2.47 -23.64 -9.79
C VAL A 342 -3.03 -23.17 -8.44
N ILE A 343 -2.27 -23.33 -7.35
CA ILE A 343 -2.66 -22.82 -6.03
C ILE A 343 -2.80 -21.30 -6.08
N PHE A 344 -1.82 -20.58 -6.64
CA PHE A 344 -1.92 -19.13 -6.81
C PHE A 344 -3.07 -18.73 -7.75
N ALA A 345 -3.29 -19.45 -8.85
CA ALA A 345 -4.40 -19.19 -9.76
C ALA A 345 -5.76 -19.30 -9.05
N VAL A 346 -5.98 -20.39 -8.30
CA VAL A 346 -7.23 -20.63 -7.55
C VAL A 346 -7.42 -19.60 -6.44
N LEU A 347 -6.36 -19.25 -5.69
CA LEU A 347 -6.45 -18.22 -4.65
C LEU A 347 -6.86 -16.86 -5.24
N ASN A 348 -6.13 -16.37 -6.25
CA ASN A 348 -6.44 -15.11 -6.90
C ASN A 348 -7.85 -15.12 -7.53
N ALA A 349 -8.24 -16.22 -8.21
CA ALA A 349 -9.58 -16.37 -8.78
C ALA A 349 -10.69 -16.36 -7.72
N THR A 350 -10.48 -17.00 -6.57
CA THR A 350 -11.45 -17.05 -5.46
C THR A 350 -11.64 -15.68 -4.81
N TRP A 351 -10.64 -14.81 -4.84
CA TRP A 351 -10.75 -13.46 -4.30
C TRP A 351 -11.46 -12.48 -5.24
N VAL A 352 -11.59 -12.76 -6.55
CA VAL A 352 -12.42 -11.97 -7.48
C VAL A 352 -13.85 -11.79 -6.96
N PRO A 353 -14.65 -12.85 -6.69
CA PRO A 353 -16.00 -12.70 -6.17
C PRO A 353 -16.03 -12.14 -4.74
N ILE A 354 -15.00 -12.40 -3.91
CA ILE A 354 -14.93 -11.84 -2.55
C ILE A 354 -14.75 -10.32 -2.58
N ILE A 355 -13.84 -9.82 -3.42
CA ILE A 355 -13.65 -8.38 -3.64
C ILE A 355 -14.91 -7.79 -4.30
N TYR A 356 -15.53 -8.50 -5.24
CA TYR A 356 -16.75 -8.01 -5.87
C TYR A 356 -17.91 -7.87 -4.87
N LEU A 357 -18.15 -8.84 -3.99
CA LEU A 357 -19.30 -8.85 -3.09
C LEU A 357 -19.08 -8.05 -1.79
N PHE A 358 -17.87 -8.04 -1.23
CA PHE A 358 -17.65 -7.52 0.13
C PHE A 358 -16.89 -6.20 0.19
N PHE A 359 -16.19 -5.79 -0.88
CA PHE A 359 -15.36 -4.59 -0.86
C PHE A 359 -16.10 -3.41 -1.50
N PRO A 360 -16.42 -2.34 -0.74
CA PRO A 360 -16.92 -1.09 -1.30
C PRO A 360 -15.85 -0.34 -2.13
N GLU A 361 -16.28 0.57 -3.00
CA GLU A 361 -15.39 1.56 -3.60
C GLU A 361 -15.16 2.71 -2.63
N SER A 362 -13.89 3.12 -2.46
CA SER A 362 -13.45 4.16 -1.52
C SER A 362 -13.05 5.48 -2.17
N LYS A 363 -12.81 5.50 -3.48
CA LYS A 363 -12.49 6.73 -4.21
C LYS A 363 -13.58 7.79 -4.03
N GLY A 364 -13.16 8.98 -3.58
CA GLY A 364 -13.99 10.18 -3.57
C GLY A 364 -15.12 10.19 -2.55
N ARG A 365 -15.07 9.33 -1.52
CA ARG A 365 -16.03 9.33 -0.39
C ARG A 365 -15.40 9.98 0.83
N GLU A 366 -16.22 10.67 1.61
CA GLU A 366 -15.79 11.11 2.95
C GLU A 366 -15.83 9.92 3.93
N LEU A 367 -15.18 10.07 5.08
CA LEU A 367 -15.04 8.97 6.06
C LEU A 367 -16.37 8.72 6.79
N GLU A 368 -17.17 9.76 6.89
CA GLU A 368 -18.50 9.88 7.44
C GLU A 368 -19.52 9.14 6.57
N ASP A 369 -19.36 9.18 5.24
CA ASP A 369 -20.19 8.42 4.29
C ASP A 369 -19.98 6.90 4.43
N PHE A 370 -18.77 6.48 4.78
CA PHE A 370 -18.50 5.07 5.08
C PHE A 370 -19.21 4.61 6.35
N ASP A 371 -19.28 5.47 7.36
CA ASP A 371 -19.98 5.15 8.60
C ASP A 371 -21.50 5.00 8.33
N ARG A 372 -22.09 5.86 7.50
CA ARG A 372 -23.47 5.75 7.00
C ARG A 372 -23.72 4.49 6.16
N MET A 373 -22.88 4.24 5.15
CA MET A 373 -23.01 3.09 4.23
C MET A 373 -22.89 1.75 4.95
N PHE A 374 -22.12 1.67 6.04
CA PHE A 374 -22.05 0.47 6.87
C PHE A 374 -23.15 0.41 7.94
N ALA A 375 -23.77 1.53 8.35
CA ALA A 375 -24.86 1.53 9.35
C ALA A 375 -26.23 1.12 8.79
N GLY A 376 -26.52 1.42 7.52
CA GLY A 376 -27.81 1.17 6.87
C GLY A 376 -28.75 2.38 6.93
N GLU A 377 -29.61 2.53 5.92
CA GLU A 377 -30.38 3.76 5.68
C GLU A 377 -31.40 4.07 6.79
N ASP A 378 -32.04 3.06 7.40
CA ASP A 378 -33.08 3.25 8.43
C ASP A 378 -32.57 3.88 9.75
N ASP A 379 -31.27 3.81 10.04
CA ASP A 379 -30.67 4.26 11.31
C ASP A 379 -29.92 5.60 11.15
N ALA A 380 -29.81 6.13 9.92
CA ALA A 380 -29.12 7.38 9.61
C ALA A 380 -29.77 8.60 10.28
N ALA A 381 -31.11 8.62 10.35
CA ALA A 381 -31.91 9.70 10.94
C ALA A 381 -31.64 9.94 12.44
N ILE A 382 -31.10 8.96 13.17
CA ILE A 382 -30.78 9.07 14.60
C ILE A 382 -29.43 9.78 14.82
N THR A 383 -28.55 9.80 13.80
CA THR A 383 -27.24 10.47 13.90
C THR A 383 -27.39 11.99 13.84
N GLU A 384 -28.31 12.49 13.01
CA GLU A 384 -28.66 13.93 12.94
C GLU A 384 -29.18 14.46 14.29
N THR A 385 -29.95 13.67 15.04
CA THR A 385 -30.45 14.09 16.36
C THR A 385 -29.39 14.15 17.46
N THR A 386 -28.19 13.61 17.21
CA THR A 386 -27.08 13.57 18.19
C THR A 386 -25.93 14.50 17.81
N THR A 387 -25.86 14.96 16.55
CA THR A 387 -24.87 15.94 16.07
C THR A 387 -25.59 17.25 15.73
N GLY A 388 -25.69 18.13 16.72
CA GLY A 388 -26.43 19.38 16.60
C GLY A 388 -25.92 20.29 15.46
N ASP A 389 -26.83 20.58 14.54
CA ASP A 389 -27.00 21.85 13.84
C ASP A 389 -25.74 22.50 13.22
N LYS A 390 -25.41 22.07 11.99
CA LYS A 390 -24.70 22.88 10.97
C LYS A 390 -25.14 22.51 9.56
N ASP A 391 -25.90 23.40 8.92
CA ASP A 391 -26.25 23.29 7.50
C ASP A 391 -24.99 23.27 6.59
N PRO A 392 -24.89 22.37 5.61
CA PRO A 392 -23.85 22.39 4.60
C PRO A 392 -24.21 23.38 3.46
N VAL A 393 -23.45 24.47 3.37
CA VAL A 393 -23.51 25.38 2.21
C VAL A 393 -22.89 24.71 0.99
N TYR A 394 -23.73 24.20 0.08
CA TYR A 394 -23.30 23.71 -1.22
C TYR A 394 -22.97 24.89 -2.15
N LEU A 395 -21.73 24.97 -2.63
CA LEU A 395 -21.35 25.82 -3.75
C LEU A 395 -21.73 25.11 -5.06
N GLU A 396 -22.89 25.45 -5.63
CA GLU A 396 -23.27 24.98 -6.95
C GLU A 396 -22.30 25.51 -8.02
N ARG A 397 -21.96 24.61 -8.96
CA ARG A 397 -20.98 24.85 -10.02
C ARG A 397 -21.72 25.22 -11.30
N ASN A 398 -21.79 26.51 -11.59
CA ASN A 398 -22.46 27.04 -12.79
C ASN A 398 -21.93 26.42 -14.10
N GLU A 399 -22.83 25.77 -14.85
CA GLU A 399 -22.70 25.58 -16.31
C GLU A 399 -23.84 26.35 -17.01
N PRO A 400 -23.60 27.03 -18.14
CA PRO A 400 -24.59 27.89 -18.78
C PRO A 400 -25.56 27.10 -19.67
N VAL A 401 -26.84 27.02 -19.27
CA VAL A 401 -27.90 26.47 -20.12
C VAL A 401 -28.34 27.50 -21.16
N ALA A 402 -28.30 27.12 -22.43
CA ALA A 402 -28.73 27.96 -23.54
C ALA A 402 -30.26 28.09 -23.59
N VAL A 403 -30.77 29.32 -23.54
CA VAL A 403 -32.21 29.61 -23.69
C VAL A 403 -32.57 29.71 -25.17
N LYS A 404 -33.38 28.77 -25.66
CA LYS A 404 -34.10 28.90 -26.94
C LYS A 404 -35.48 29.49 -26.68
N GLY A 405 -35.86 30.44 -27.52
CA GLY A 405 -36.97 31.36 -27.30
C GLY A 405 -38.37 30.75 -27.16
N ALA A 406 -39.23 31.55 -26.54
CA ALA A 406 -40.65 31.62 -26.83
C ALA A 406 -41.00 33.12 -26.91
N ALA A 407 -41.58 33.53 -28.04
CA ALA A 407 -42.11 34.87 -28.24
C ALA A 407 -43.52 34.75 -28.80
N ALA A 408 -44.45 35.52 -28.24
CA ALA A 408 -45.72 36.01 -28.82
C ALA A 408 -46.82 36.08 -27.74
N HIS A 409 -47.69 37.08 -27.88
CA HIS A 409 -48.87 37.41 -27.05
C HIS A 409 -48.53 37.90 -25.62
N GLU A 410 -49.09 39.02 -25.13
CA GLU A 410 -50.12 39.89 -25.72
C GLU A 410 -49.98 41.35 -25.23
N GLU A 411 -50.31 42.31 -26.09
CA GLU A 411 -50.52 43.71 -25.69
C GLU A 411 -51.90 43.84 -25.03
N GLU A 412 -52.01 44.54 -23.90
CA GLU A 412 -53.05 45.55 -23.65
C GLU A 412 -52.89 46.22 -22.26
N GLY A 413 -53.35 47.48 -22.13
CA GLY A 413 -53.69 48.07 -20.81
C GLY A 413 -52.79 49.18 -20.23
N LEU A 414 -53.08 50.42 -20.64
CA LEU A 414 -52.95 51.72 -19.91
C LEU A 414 -52.08 51.78 -18.62
N LYS A 415 -51.03 52.61 -18.54
CA LYS A 415 -51.01 54.10 -18.39
C LYS A 415 -51.60 54.65 -17.06
N SER A 416 -50.91 55.68 -16.54
CA SER A 416 -51.27 56.55 -15.39
C SER A 416 -51.11 55.89 -14.00
N LEU A 417 -50.64 56.53 -12.92
CA LEU A 417 -49.92 57.80 -12.69
C LEU A 417 -48.72 57.49 -11.76
N VAL A 418 -47.71 58.36 -11.57
CA VAL A 418 -47.52 59.74 -12.07
C VAL A 418 -46.47 59.75 -13.17
#